data_AF-A0A948AQ00-F1
#
_entry.id   AF-A0A948AQ00-F1
#
_cell.length_a   1.000
_cell.length_b   1.000
_cell.length_c   1.000
_cell.angle_alpha   90.00
_cell.angle_beta   90.00
_cell.angle_gamma   90.00
#
_symmetry.space_group_name_H-M   'P 1'
#
loop_
_entity.id
_entity.type
_entity.pdbx_description
1 polymer ?
#
loop_
_entity_poly.entity_id
_entity_poly.type
_entity_poly.pdbx_seq_one_letter_code
_entity_poly.pdbx_strand_id
1 'polypeptide(L)'
;MSSSGRFAPAGATPGLRPGGKKNPGTEEATTILTQGGAPVLEELTVQRLRHELARAAHFYIHVNDRAVEVLPPKALVEDVLATPDPPIPLLRRIVEVPVFAPDGTLQATPGYHPAGRTLFVPCDGFELPGLPPHPGPGHIQRAREWIDELLADFPFVSQADRAHAVALFVLPFVRDIVGADPTPGHLIEAPTPGSGKSLLADVLTFPFAGRAV
;
A
#
# COMPACT_ATOMS: atom_id res chain seq x y z
N MET A 1 6.76 -33.31 -63.47
CA MET A 1 5.75 -33.65 -62.43
C MET A 1 5.95 -32.64 -61.32
N SER A 2 5.24 -31.50 -61.33
CA SER A 2 3.89 -31.32 -60.74
C SER A 2 3.91 -31.77 -59.26
N SER A 3 3.60 -30.98 -58.23
CA SER A 3 2.79 -29.77 -58.11
C SER A 3 3.01 -29.17 -56.71
N SER A 4 3.21 -27.85 -56.60
CA SER A 4 2.28 -26.87 -56.00
C SER A 4 2.13 -26.84 -54.47
N GLY A 5 2.37 -25.66 -53.87
CA GLY A 5 1.90 -25.28 -52.54
C GLY A 5 2.51 -23.98 -52.03
N ARG A 6 1.88 -22.84 -52.37
CA ARG A 6 2.18 -21.50 -51.81
C ARG A 6 1.67 -21.40 -50.37
N PHE A 7 2.32 -20.59 -49.52
CA PHE A 7 1.80 -19.46 -48.73
C PHE A 7 2.67 -19.20 -47.48
N ALA A 8 3.06 -17.94 -47.27
CA ALA A 8 3.36 -17.35 -45.94
C ALA A 8 2.07 -16.67 -45.42
N PRO A 9 1.89 -16.46 -44.10
CA PRO A 9 2.41 -15.22 -43.51
C PRO A 9 2.83 -15.30 -42.01
N ALA A 10 3.36 -14.18 -41.54
CA ALA A 10 3.80 -13.88 -40.18
C ALA A 10 2.65 -13.78 -39.14
N GLY A 11 3.03 -13.93 -37.85
CA GLY A 11 2.26 -13.45 -36.70
C GLY A 11 1.85 -14.54 -35.71
N ALA A 12 2.61 -14.72 -34.63
CA ALA A 12 2.16 -15.47 -33.46
C ALA A 12 2.73 -14.87 -32.17
N THR A 13 1.83 -14.25 -31.41
CA THR A 13 1.97 -13.74 -30.04
C THR A 13 2.31 -14.87 -29.07
N PRO A 14 3.26 -14.72 -28.12
CA PRO A 14 3.42 -15.70 -27.04
C PRO A 14 2.38 -15.46 -25.95
N GLY A 15 1.64 -16.53 -25.67
CA GLY A 15 0.53 -16.61 -24.74
C GLY A 15 0.82 -16.21 -23.29
N LEU A 16 -0.26 -15.70 -22.71
CA LEU A 16 -0.58 -15.59 -21.30
C LEU A 16 -0.15 -16.86 -20.54
N ARG A 17 0.76 -16.74 -19.56
CA ARG A 17 1.11 -17.85 -18.65
C ARG A 17 0.00 -18.02 -17.59
N PRO A 18 -0.35 -19.26 -17.21
CA PRO A 18 -1.37 -19.52 -16.20
C PRO A 18 -0.84 -19.21 -14.79
N GLY A 19 -1.71 -18.64 -13.96
CA GLY A 19 -1.42 -18.24 -12.58
C GLY A 19 -0.96 -19.40 -11.71
N GLY A 20 0.17 -19.20 -11.04
CA GLY A 20 0.63 -20.04 -9.94
C GLY A 20 -0.25 -19.78 -8.71
N LYS A 21 -0.76 -20.86 -8.12
CA LYS A 21 -1.48 -20.84 -6.84
C LYS A 21 -0.56 -20.27 -5.75
N LYS A 22 -0.94 -19.15 -5.13
CA LYS A 22 -0.28 -18.64 -3.92
C LYS A 22 -0.57 -19.57 -2.74
N ASN A 23 0.48 -20.05 -2.08
CA ASN A 23 0.37 -20.74 -0.80
C ASN A 23 0.04 -19.71 0.29
N PRO A 24 -0.95 -19.95 1.16
CA PRO A 24 -1.27 -19.06 2.28
C PRO A 24 -0.26 -19.29 3.39
N GLY A 25 0.86 -18.55 3.41
CA GLY A 25 1.83 -18.64 4.49
C GLY A 25 3.23 -18.10 4.24
N THR A 26 3.56 -17.69 3.01
CA THR A 26 4.86 -17.05 2.72
C THR A 26 4.64 -15.53 2.66
N GLU A 27 5.09 -14.79 3.68
CA GLU A 27 5.20 -13.34 3.57
C GLU A 27 6.28 -13.03 2.51
N GLU A 28 5.87 -12.51 1.35
CA GLU A 28 6.78 -12.16 0.25
C GLU A 28 7.55 -10.89 0.64
N ALA A 29 8.88 -11.01 0.78
CA ALA A 29 9.74 -9.86 0.99
C ALA A 29 9.56 -8.87 -0.18
N THR A 30 9.40 -7.59 0.13
CA THR A 30 9.04 -6.56 -0.86
C THR A 30 9.93 -5.33 -0.66
N THR A 31 10.42 -4.75 -1.75
CA THR A 31 11.16 -3.47 -1.75
C THR A 31 10.27 -2.34 -2.25
N ILE A 32 10.62 -1.10 -1.90
CA ILE A 32 9.90 0.10 -2.32
C ILE A 32 10.76 0.83 -3.36
N LEU A 33 10.25 0.93 -4.58
CA LEU A 33 10.84 1.79 -5.61
C LEU A 33 9.97 3.02 -5.82
N THR A 34 10.57 4.15 -6.17
CA THR A 34 9.84 5.31 -6.67
C THR A 34 9.78 5.24 -8.18
N GLN A 35 8.60 4.99 -8.77
CA GLN A 35 8.39 5.11 -10.21
C GLN A 35 7.55 6.35 -10.49
N GLY A 36 8.14 7.36 -11.12
CA GLY A 36 7.44 8.62 -11.41
C GLY A 36 7.00 9.41 -10.17
N GLY A 37 7.68 9.24 -9.03
CA GLY A 37 7.34 9.89 -7.76
C GLY A 37 6.40 9.08 -6.85
N ALA A 38 5.72 8.05 -7.38
CA ALA A 38 4.85 7.20 -6.58
C ALA A 38 5.59 5.97 -6.02
N PRO A 39 5.30 5.56 -4.77
CA PRO A 39 5.89 4.37 -4.18
C PRO A 39 5.25 3.10 -4.76
N VAL A 40 6.07 2.18 -5.25
CA VAL A 40 5.66 0.88 -5.81
C VAL A 40 6.26 -0.25 -4.98
N LEU A 41 5.41 -1.20 -4.61
CA LEU A 41 5.80 -2.45 -3.96
C LEU A 41 6.25 -3.45 -5.03
N GLU A 42 7.50 -3.90 -4.95
CA GLU A 42 8.03 -4.91 -5.86
C GLU A 42 8.59 -6.11 -5.10
N GLU A 43 8.29 -7.31 -5.61
CA GLU A 43 8.82 -8.57 -5.05
C GLU A 43 10.35 -8.53 -4.96
N LEU A 44 10.86 -8.87 -3.79
CA LEU A 44 12.28 -8.91 -3.51
C LEU A 44 12.87 -10.24 -3.98
N THR A 45 13.19 -10.31 -5.27
CA THR A 45 13.86 -11.48 -5.85
C THR A 45 15.29 -11.65 -5.31
N VAL A 46 15.87 -12.85 -5.47
CA VAL A 46 17.29 -13.11 -5.15
C VAL A 46 18.21 -12.06 -5.80
N GLN A 47 17.94 -11.65 -7.04
CA GLN A 47 18.75 -10.66 -7.75
C GLN A 47 18.60 -9.26 -7.13
N ARG A 48 17.39 -8.87 -6.74
CA ARG A 48 17.10 -7.57 -6.13
C ARG A 48 17.66 -7.48 -4.72
N LEU A 49 17.43 -8.48 -3.87
CA LEU A 49 18.04 -8.52 -2.54
C LEU A 49 19.55 -8.50 -2.63
N ARG A 50 20.14 -9.26 -3.56
CA ARG A 50 21.60 -9.23 -3.78
C ARG A 50 22.09 -7.85 -4.20
N HIS A 51 21.33 -7.13 -5.02
CA HIS A 51 21.65 -5.75 -5.39
C HIS A 51 21.63 -4.81 -4.18
N GLU A 52 20.59 -4.89 -3.36
CA GLU A 52 20.46 -4.05 -2.15
C GLU A 52 21.55 -4.38 -1.11
N LEU A 53 21.78 -5.67 -0.82
CA LEU A 53 22.80 -6.10 0.13
C LEU A 53 24.19 -5.63 -0.28
N ALA A 54 24.54 -5.72 -1.57
CA ALA A 54 25.84 -5.27 -2.08
C ALA A 54 26.10 -3.77 -1.86
N ARG A 55 25.04 -2.95 -1.68
CA ARG A 55 25.14 -1.52 -1.39
C ARG A 55 25.10 -1.23 0.11
N ALA A 56 24.50 -2.11 0.89
CA ALA A 56 24.35 -1.96 2.32
C ALA A 56 25.60 -2.41 3.11
N ALA A 57 26.39 -3.34 2.58
CA ALA A 57 27.58 -3.88 3.26
C ALA A 57 28.66 -4.37 2.28
N HIS A 58 29.90 -4.45 2.78
CA HIS A 58 31.00 -5.12 2.10
C HIS A 58 31.05 -6.61 2.50
N PHE A 59 31.21 -7.49 1.51
CA PHE A 59 31.25 -8.94 1.73
C PHE A 59 32.64 -9.47 1.42
N TYR A 60 33.16 -10.33 2.28
CA TYR A 60 34.48 -10.92 2.13
C TYR A 60 34.41 -12.44 2.25
N ILE A 61 35.23 -13.14 1.46
CA ILE A 61 35.53 -14.56 1.67
C ILE A 61 37.01 -14.71 2.05
N HIS A 62 37.32 -15.68 2.90
CA HIS A 62 38.69 -16.00 3.25
C HIS A 62 39.25 -17.06 2.31
N VAL A 63 40.35 -16.73 1.61
CA VAL A 63 41.10 -17.65 0.76
C VAL A 63 42.57 -17.57 1.17
N ASN A 64 43.15 -18.69 1.62
CA ASN A 64 44.54 -18.76 2.10
C ASN A 64 44.88 -17.64 3.11
N ASP A 65 44.07 -17.50 4.15
CA ASP A 65 44.17 -16.47 5.20
C ASP A 65 44.08 -15.00 4.73
N ARG A 66 43.62 -14.76 3.50
CA ARG A 66 43.37 -13.42 2.96
C ARG A 66 41.89 -13.18 2.76
N ALA A 67 41.41 -12.02 3.19
CA ALA A 67 40.06 -11.55 2.89
C ALA A 67 40.02 -11.00 1.46
N VAL A 68 39.16 -11.56 0.63
CA VAL A 68 38.90 -11.10 -0.74
C VAL A 68 37.48 -10.56 -0.79
N GLU A 69 37.33 -9.31 -1.22
CA GLU A 69 36.01 -8.69 -1.39
C GLU A 69 35.24 -9.36 -2.54
N VAL A 70 33.97 -9.64 -2.30
CA VAL A 70 33.08 -10.28 -3.26
C VAL A 70 31.70 -9.64 -3.22
N LEU A 71 30.88 -9.93 -4.22
CA LEU A 71 29.44 -9.67 -4.12
C LEU A 71 28.81 -10.60 -3.07
N PRO A 72 27.66 -10.21 -2.47
CA PRO A 72 26.94 -11.06 -1.53
C PRO A 72 26.79 -12.49 -2.12
N PRO A 73 27.26 -13.54 -1.42
CA PRO A 73 27.14 -14.91 -1.90
C PRO A 73 25.69 -15.27 -2.14
N LYS A 74 25.36 -15.91 -3.27
CA LYS A 74 23.96 -16.26 -3.60
C LYS A 74 23.29 -17.09 -2.51
N ALA A 75 24.03 -18.04 -1.92
CA ALA A 75 23.52 -18.87 -0.83
C ALA A 75 23.08 -18.03 0.39
N LEU A 76 23.81 -16.95 0.73
CA LEU A 76 23.42 -16.04 1.81
C LEU A 76 22.13 -15.30 1.46
N VAL A 77 21.99 -14.86 0.21
CA VAL A 77 20.80 -14.14 -0.26
C VAL A 77 19.58 -15.05 -0.25
N GLU A 78 19.73 -16.28 -0.72
CA GLU A 78 18.69 -17.32 -0.70
C GLU A 78 18.29 -17.68 0.74
N ASP A 79 19.26 -17.78 1.65
CA ASP A 79 19.02 -18.03 3.08
C ASP A 79 18.21 -16.90 3.74
N VAL A 80 18.56 -15.64 3.48
CA VAL A 80 17.80 -14.48 3.98
C VAL A 80 16.37 -14.49 3.45
N LEU A 81 16.14 -14.81 2.16
CA LEU A 81 14.78 -14.90 1.59
C LEU A 81 13.98 -16.10 2.10
N ALA A 82 14.66 -17.18 2.48
CA ALA A 82 14.04 -18.37 3.04
C ALA A 82 13.77 -18.25 4.56
N THR A 83 14.33 -17.24 5.22
CA THR A 83 14.14 -17.00 6.65
C THR A 83 12.69 -16.54 6.91
N PRO A 84 11.91 -17.25 7.76
CA PRO A 84 10.51 -16.91 7.99
C PRO A 84 10.27 -15.54 8.64
N ASP A 85 11.21 -15.07 9.46
CA ASP A 85 11.19 -13.75 10.11
C ASP A 85 12.56 -13.11 9.88
N PRO A 86 12.84 -12.63 8.66
CA PRO A 86 14.12 -12.05 8.34
C PRO A 86 14.31 -10.77 9.20
N PRO A 87 15.55 -10.38 9.52
CA PRO A 87 15.83 -9.15 10.27
C PRO A 87 15.63 -7.88 9.40
N ILE A 88 14.58 -7.87 8.57
CA ILE A 88 14.19 -6.81 7.66
C ILE A 88 12.80 -6.33 8.11
N PRO A 89 12.58 -5.01 8.25
CA PRO A 89 11.29 -4.50 8.70
C PRO A 89 10.15 -4.95 7.79
N LEU A 90 9.15 -5.61 8.38
CA LEU A 90 7.93 -5.98 7.66
C LEU A 90 7.12 -4.73 7.31
N LEU A 91 6.62 -4.68 6.08
CA LEU A 91 5.79 -3.59 5.57
C LEU A 91 4.41 -4.13 5.22
N ARG A 92 3.37 -3.59 5.86
CA ARG A 92 1.97 -3.92 5.60
C ARG A 92 1.33 -3.00 4.57
N ARG A 93 1.68 -1.71 4.59
CA ARG A 93 1.04 -0.69 3.76
C ARG A 93 1.95 0.51 3.53
N ILE A 94 1.77 1.14 2.37
CA ILE A 94 2.27 2.48 2.11
C ILE A 94 1.09 3.45 2.16
N VAL A 95 1.27 4.57 2.85
CA VAL A 95 0.26 5.63 2.98
C VAL A 95 0.82 6.96 2.48
N GLU A 96 -0.03 7.76 1.86
CA GLU A 96 0.31 9.09 1.34
C GLU A 96 -0.20 10.22 2.23
N VAL A 97 -0.93 9.87 3.29
CA VAL A 97 -1.47 10.77 4.31
C VAL A 97 -1.22 10.21 5.71
N PRO A 98 -1.19 11.07 6.75
CA PRO A 98 -1.04 10.61 8.13
C PRO A 98 -2.13 9.64 8.55
N VAL A 99 -1.74 8.52 9.15
CA VAL A 99 -2.65 7.50 9.69
C VAL A 99 -2.28 7.18 11.13
N PHE A 100 -3.24 6.62 11.87
CA PHE A 100 -2.98 6.14 13.22
C PHE A 100 -2.46 4.71 13.21
N ALA A 101 -1.42 4.45 14.01
CA ALA A 101 -0.91 3.12 14.28
C ALA A 101 -1.76 2.38 15.35
N PRO A 102 -1.55 1.07 15.57
CA PRO A 102 -2.32 0.29 16.56
C PRO A 102 -2.23 0.82 17.99
N ASP A 103 -1.15 1.51 18.34
CA ASP A 103 -0.95 2.13 19.65
C ASP A 103 -1.63 3.51 19.78
N GLY A 104 -2.35 3.96 18.74
CA GLY A 104 -3.05 5.25 18.69
C GLY A 104 -2.13 6.43 18.38
N THR A 105 -0.85 6.20 18.06
CA THR A 105 0.06 7.27 17.62
C THR A 105 -0.26 7.70 16.20
N LEU A 106 -0.23 9.01 15.94
CA LEU A 106 -0.41 9.57 14.60
C LEU A 106 0.94 9.59 13.87
N GLN A 107 1.04 8.85 12.77
CA GLN A 107 2.20 8.86 11.88
C GLN A 107 2.17 10.12 10.99
N ALA A 108 2.62 11.26 11.55
CA ALA A 108 2.67 12.54 10.85
C ALA A 108 4.05 12.88 10.26
N THR A 109 5.08 12.08 10.54
CA THR A 109 6.44 12.27 10.02
C THR A 109 6.72 11.26 8.91
N PRO A 110 7.21 11.69 7.73
CA PRO A 110 7.56 10.79 6.64
C PRO A 110 8.57 9.72 7.09
N GLY A 111 8.39 8.48 6.63
CA GLY A 111 9.23 7.35 6.99
C GLY A 111 8.45 6.16 7.55
N TYR A 112 9.20 5.15 8.01
CA TYR A 112 8.66 3.87 8.46
C TYR A 112 8.23 3.93 9.93
N HIS A 113 7.03 3.43 10.22
CA HIS A 113 6.52 3.30 11.59
C HIS A 113 6.50 1.83 12.02
N PRO A 114 7.34 1.40 12.99
CA PRO A 114 7.47 0.00 13.37
C PRO A 114 6.19 -0.63 13.92
N ALA A 115 5.46 0.06 14.81
CA ALA A 115 4.26 -0.48 15.43
C ALA A 115 3.12 -0.68 14.40
N GLY A 116 3.03 0.23 13.44
CA GLY A 116 2.03 0.18 12.36
C GLY A 116 2.48 -0.62 11.14
N ARG A 117 3.76 -1.02 11.06
CA ARG A 117 4.39 -1.62 9.87
C ARG A 117 4.04 -0.84 8.59
N THR A 118 4.01 0.48 8.68
CA THR A 118 3.49 1.37 7.64
C THR A 118 4.56 2.36 7.21
N LEU A 119 4.73 2.56 5.90
CA LEU A 119 5.58 3.62 5.36
C LEU A 119 4.72 4.81 4.97
N PHE A 120 4.98 5.97 5.57
CA PHE A 120 4.37 7.24 5.17
C PHE A 120 5.26 7.96 4.15
N VAL A 121 4.75 8.10 2.93
CA VAL A 121 5.39 8.82 1.82
C VAL A 121 4.40 9.89 1.35
N PRO A 122 4.43 11.11 1.90
CA PRO A 122 3.49 12.15 1.52
C PRO A 122 3.61 12.50 0.03
N CYS A 123 2.49 12.84 -0.59
CA CYS A 123 2.48 13.44 -1.93
C CYS A 123 3.22 14.79 -1.93
N ASP A 124 3.77 15.16 -3.09
CA ASP A 124 4.42 16.46 -3.27
C ASP A 124 3.46 17.60 -2.91
N GLY A 125 3.93 18.51 -2.04
CA GLY A 125 3.15 19.65 -1.57
C GLY A 125 2.14 19.33 -0.46
N PHE A 126 2.11 18.11 0.09
CA PHE A 126 1.30 17.82 1.27
C PHE A 126 1.87 18.53 2.51
N GLU A 127 1.07 19.38 3.12
CA GLU A 127 1.38 20.03 4.39
C GLU A 127 0.31 19.67 5.43
N LEU A 128 0.75 19.07 6.53
CA LEU A 128 -0.13 18.85 7.68
C LEU A 128 -0.09 20.11 8.57
N PRO A 129 -1.20 20.84 8.73
CA PRO A 129 -1.25 21.95 9.67
C PRO A 129 -0.98 21.44 11.10
N GLY A 130 -0.36 22.29 11.92
CA GLY A 130 -0.04 21.94 13.31
C GLY A 130 -1.29 21.55 14.09
N LEU A 131 -1.44 20.26 14.38
CA LEU A 131 -2.52 19.73 15.18
C LEU A 131 -2.02 19.50 16.62
N PRO A 132 -2.76 19.96 17.65
CA PRO A 132 -2.40 19.62 19.02
C PRO A 132 -2.49 18.09 19.22
N PRO A 133 -1.59 17.48 20.02
CA PRO A 133 -1.60 16.04 20.28
C PRO A 133 -2.91 15.57 20.94
N HIS A 134 -3.60 16.48 21.64
CA HIS A 134 -4.90 16.26 22.23
C HIS A 134 -5.87 17.37 21.77
N PRO A 135 -6.67 17.11 20.72
CA PRO A 135 -7.66 18.06 20.23
C PRO A 135 -8.70 18.40 21.31
N GLY A 136 -8.79 19.69 21.67
CA GLY A 136 -9.85 20.18 22.57
C GLY A 136 -11.26 20.15 21.94
N PRO A 137 -12.32 20.43 22.73
CA PRO A 137 -13.72 20.34 22.28
C PRO A 137 -14.05 21.16 21.03
N GLY A 138 -13.44 22.34 20.88
CA GLY A 138 -13.65 23.19 19.69
C GLY A 138 -13.12 22.58 18.40
N HIS A 139 -12.00 21.84 18.46
CA HIS A 139 -11.47 21.12 17.28
C HIS A 139 -12.40 19.97 16.88
N ILE A 140 -12.91 19.23 17.88
CA ILE A 140 -13.85 18.13 17.66
C ILE A 140 -15.14 18.65 17.03
N GLN A 141 -15.68 19.76 17.56
CA GLN A 141 -16.89 20.38 17.03
C GLN A 141 -16.69 20.82 15.57
N ARG A 142 -15.58 21.50 15.27
CA ARG A 142 -15.26 21.92 13.91
C ARG A 142 -15.09 20.74 12.94
N ALA A 143 -14.45 19.66 13.38
CA ALA A 143 -14.30 18.45 12.57
C ALA A 143 -15.67 17.80 12.26
N ARG A 144 -16.59 17.80 13.22
CA ARG A 144 -17.96 17.32 13.01
C ARG A 144 -18.72 18.17 12.01
N GLU A 145 -18.65 19.50 12.14
CA GLU A 145 -19.29 20.43 11.20
C GLU A 145 -18.79 20.23 9.78
N TRP A 146 -17.49 20.01 9.59
CA TRP A 146 -16.90 19.71 8.28
C TRP A 146 -17.44 18.41 7.67
N ILE A 147 -17.52 17.34 8.45
CA ILE A 147 -18.10 16.07 7.99
C ILE A 147 -19.59 16.23 7.70
N ASP A 148 -20.30 17.00 8.51
CA ASP A 148 -21.72 17.24 8.34
C ASP A 148 -22.00 18.06 7.06
N GLU A 149 -21.18 19.07 6.78
CA GLU A 149 -21.21 19.87 5.55
C GLU A 149 -20.88 19.02 4.31
N LEU A 150 -19.83 18.20 4.38
CA LEU A 150 -19.42 17.29 3.30
C LEU A 150 -20.56 16.36 2.86
N LEU A 151 -21.41 15.96 3.80
CA LEU A 151 -22.48 14.98 3.61
C LEU A 151 -23.87 15.59 3.42
N ALA A 152 -24.00 16.92 3.49
CA ALA A 152 -25.30 17.60 3.57
C ALA A 152 -26.20 17.39 2.35
N ASP A 153 -25.62 17.36 1.15
CA ASP A 153 -26.36 17.29 -0.12
C ASP A 153 -26.68 15.86 -0.57
N PHE A 154 -26.23 14.83 0.15
CA PHE A 154 -26.48 13.44 -0.20
C PHE A 154 -27.82 12.94 0.36
N PRO A 155 -28.65 12.25 -0.46
CA PRO A 155 -30.00 11.85 -0.07
C PRO A 155 -29.99 10.55 0.76
N PHE A 156 -29.42 10.59 1.96
CA PHE A 156 -29.44 9.45 2.89
C PHE A 156 -30.87 9.13 3.36
N VAL A 157 -31.26 7.86 3.31
CA VAL A 157 -32.61 7.41 3.70
C VAL A 157 -32.73 7.28 5.21
N SER A 158 -31.65 6.84 5.86
CA SER A 158 -31.61 6.59 7.30
C SER A 158 -30.35 7.16 7.95
N GLN A 159 -30.41 7.29 9.28
CA GLN A 159 -29.23 7.64 10.08
C GLN A 159 -28.13 6.56 9.95
N ALA A 160 -28.48 5.30 9.71
CA ALA A 160 -27.52 4.22 9.52
C ALA A 160 -26.71 4.42 8.25
N ASP A 161 -27.34 4.83 7.14
CA ASP A 161 -26.65 5.09 5.87
C ASP A 161 -25.60 6.20 6.05
N ARG A 162 -25.99 7.28 6.75
CA ARG A 162 -25.08 8.38 7.09
C ARG A 162 -23.94 7.92 8.00
N ALA A 163 -24.23 7.10 9.01
CA ALA A 163 -23.20 6.57 9.91
C ALA A 163 -22.19 5.67 9.15
N HIS A 164 -22.65 4.88 8.19
CA HIS A 164 -21.78 4.07 7.33
C HIS A 164 -20.93 4.92 6.39
N ALA A 165 -21.44 6.05 5.89
CA ALA A 165 -20.65 7.01 5.12
C ALA A 165 -19.52 7.63 5.97
N VAL A 166 -19.82 8.05 7.20
CA VAL A 166 -18.80 8.54 8.13
C VAL A 166 -17.80 7.45 8.50
N ALA A 167 -18.25 6.21 8.71
CA ALA A 167 -17.36 5.09 8.97
C ALA A 167 -16.41 4.84 7.79
N LEU A 168 -16.90 4.88 6.54
CA LEU A 168 -16.07 4.76 5.33
C LEU A 168 -15.04 5.90 5.24
N PHE A 169 -15.44 7.13 5.57
CA PHE A 169 -14.56 8.29 5.57
C PHE A 169 -13.39 8.14 6.54
N VAL A 170 -13.66 7.69 7.77
CA VAL A 170 -12.67 7.66 8.86
C VAL A 170 -11.82 6.39 8.83
N LEU A 171 -12.39 5.26 8.37
CA LEU A 171 -11.75 3.94 8.42
C LEU A 171 -10.32 3.90 7.86
N PRO A 172 -9.97 4.49 6.71
CA PRO A 172 -8.62 4.39 6.16
C PRO A 172 -7.53 4.97 7.07
N PHE A 173 -7.89 5.95 7.90
CA PHE A 173 -7.01 6.65 8.84
C PHE A 173 -6.87 5.91 10.18
N VAL A 174 -7.92 5.22 10.63
CA VAL A 174 -7.96 4.54 11.94
C VAL A 174 -7.95 3.02 11.84
N ARG A 175 -7.75 2.47 10.64
CA ARG A 175 -7.78 1.04 10.34
C ARG A 175 -7.00 0.21 11.35
N ASP A 176 -5.81 0.66 11.70
CA ASP A 176 -4.90 -0.08 12.57
C ASP A 176 -5.31 0.02 14.06
N ILE A 177 -6.03 1.08 14.46
CA ILE A 177 -6.64 1.21 15.81
C ILE A 177 -7.81 0.23 15.97
N VAL A 178 -8.62 0.04 14.93
CA VAL A 178 -9.82 -0.82 15.00
C VAL A 178 -9.44 -2.27 15.34
N GLY A 179 -8.24 -2.72 14.97
CA GLY A 179 -7.65 -4.00 15.39
C GLY A 179 -8.33 -5.26 14.84
N ALA A 180 -9.54 -5.15 14.29
CA ALA A 180 -10.23 -6.21 13.58
C ALA A 180 -9.69 -6.32 12.14
N ASP A 181 -8.92 -7.38 11.88
CA ASP A 181 -8.63 -7.83 10.52
C ASP A 181 -9.50 -9.08 10.24
N PRO A 182 -10.44 -9.02 9.27
CA PRO A 182 -10.70 -7.94 8.32
C PRO A 182 -11.49 -6.76 8.90
N THR A 183 -11.20 -5.55 8.39
CA THR A 183 -12.03 -4.36 8.63
C THR A 183 -13.37 -4.45 7.89
N PRO A 184 -14.43 -3.74 8.34
CA PRO A 184 -15.71 -3.71 7.65
C PRO A 184 -15.58 -3.34 6.16
N GLY A 185 -16.27 -4.10 5.30
CA GLY A 185 -16.47 -3.73 3.90
C GLY A 185 -17.63 -2.74 3.78
N HIS A 186 -17.51 -1.78 2.86
CA HIS A 186 -18.54 -0.77 2.61
C HIS A 186 -19.16 -0.98 1.23
N LEU A 187 -20.49 -0.97 1.17
CA LEU A 187 -21.26 -1.06 -0.07
C LEU A 187 -22.14 0.20 -0.18
N ILE A 188 -22.01 0.91 -1.30
CA ILE A 188 -22.84 2.09 -1.60
C ILE A 188 -23.85 1.69 -2.66
N GLU A 189 -25.12 1.62 -2.27
CA GLU A 189 -26.25 1.35 -3.16
C GLU A 189 -27.16 2.57 -3.25
N ALA A 190 -27.82 2.71 -4.39
CA ALA A 190 -28.83 3.74 -4.57
C ALA A 190 -29.97 3.23 -5.48
N PRO A 191 -31.23 3.55 -5.17
CA PRO A 191 -32.39 2.99 -5.86
C PRO A 191 -32.54 3.50 -7.30
N THR A 192 -31.99 4.68 -7.60
CA THR A 192 -32.10 5.34 -8.91
C THR A 192 -30.73 5.65 -9.52
N PRO A 193 -30.56 5.51 -10.85
CA PRO A 193 -29.42 6.06 -11.57
C PRO A 193 -29.31 7.58 -11.37
N GLY A 194 -28.08 8.13 -11.33
CA GLY A 194 -27.85 9.57 -11.20
C GLY A 194 -27.96 10.15 -9.78
N SER A 195 -28.14 9.32 -8.75
CA SER A 195 -28.24 9.69 -7.33
C SER A 195 -26.92 10.08 -6.64
N GLY A 196 -25.83 10.24 -7.40
CA GLY A 196 -24.54 10.67 -6.84
C GLY A 196 -23.72 9.58 -6.14
N LYS A 197 -24.04 8.29 -6.26
CA LYS A 197 -23.28 7.19 -5.61
C LYS A 197 -21.77 7.19 -5.90
N SER A 198 -21.36 7.47 -7.15
CA SER A 198 -19.94 7.57 -7.53
C SER A 198 -19.31 8.82 -6.90
N LEU A 199 -20.02 9.96 -6.95
CA LEU A 199 -19.56 11.19 -6.29
C LEU A 199 -19.41 11.00 -4.78
N LEU A 200 -20.31 10.26 -4.13
CA LEU A 200 -20.19 9.93 -2.72
C LEU A 200 -18.94 9.10 -2.45
N ALA A 201 -18.70 8.06 -3.25
CA ALA A 201 -17.50 7.23 -3.14
C ALA A 201 -16.22 8.08 -3.31
N ASP A 202 -16.17 8.94 -4.33
CA ASP A 202 -15.07 9.86 -4.57
C ASP A 202 -14.86 10.79 -3.38
N VAL A 203 -15.89 11.52 -2.95
CA VAL A 203 -15.80 12.48 -1.86
C VAL A 203 -15.32 11.83 -0.55
N LEU A 204 -15.79 10.62 -0.25
CA LEU A 204 -15.43 9.91 0.97
C LEU A 204 -14.00 9.34 0.94
N THR A 205 -13.50 8.95 -0.23
CA THR A 205 -12.21 8.26 -0.37
C THR A 205 -11.08 9.17 -0.82
N PHE A 206 -11.38 10.28 -1.50
CA PHE A 206 -10.41 11.22 -2.06
C PHE A 206 -9.40 11.74 -1.01
N PRO A 207 -9.80 12.14 0.21
CA PRO A 207 -8.84 12.62 1.21
C PRO A 207 -7.80 11.57 1.63
N PHE A 208 -8.11 10.29 1.51
CA PHE A 208 -7.16 9.21 1.78
C PHE A 208 -6.39 8.78 0.53
N ALA A 209 -7.06 8.69 -0.62
CA ALA A 209 -6.49 8.16 -1.87
C ALA A 209 -5.70 9.21 -2.66
N GLY A 210 -5.92 10.50 -2.43
CA GLY A 210 -5.36 11.61 -3.21
C GLY A 210 -5.86 11.68 -4.66
N ARG A 211 -6.85 10.85 -5.02
CA ARG A 211 -7.39 10.69 -6.38
C ARG A 211 -8.83 10.16 -6.33
N ALA A 212 -9.60 10.42 -7.39
CA ALA A 212 -10.93 9.84 -7.59
C ALA A 212 -10.85 8.32 -7.84
N VAL A 213 -11.91 7.59 -7.49
CA VAL A 213 -11.98 6.12 -7.47
C VAL A 213 -12.96 5.58 -8.50
#